data_AF-A0A9D6K5Y0-F1
#
_entry.id   AF-A0A9D6K5Y0-F1
#
_cell.length_a   1.000
_cell.length_b   1.000
_cell.length_c   1.000
_cell.angle_alpha   90.00
_cell.angle_beta   90.00
_cell.angle_gamma   90.00
#
_symmetry.space_group_name_H-M   'P 1'
#
loop_
_entity.id
_entity.type
_entity.pdbx_description
1 polymer ?
#
loop_
_entity_poly.entity_id
_entity_poly.type
_entity_poly.pdbx_seq_one_letter_code
_entity_poly.pdbx_strand_id
1 'polypeptide(L)'
;MFPFTVKEKHYRVFNERRERRVKAPYLMKHRFAGSEEDWRISNLKDLSPGGMKFWTEKFYPEGSLLQVLLWIPPVDCQVKALGRVVRAVQGKSRDIYYISAAFLEISRGDQEVLKNFIHKLSTLQGAKALVDRSEVAERRLPVMSTAQ
;
A
#
# COMPACT_ATOMS: atom_id res chain seq x y z
N MET A 1 -23.10 -23.12 33.61
CA MET A 1 -22.70 -23.26 32.18
C MET A 1 -23.48 -22.21 31.41
N PHE A 2 -22.84 -21.12 30.99
CA PHE A 2 -23.52 -19.99 30.31
C PHE A 2 -23.37 -20.14 28.78
N PRO A 3 -24.45 -20.05 27.99
CA PRO A 3 -24.35 -20.07 26.54
C PRO A 3 -23.87 -18.71 26.02
N PHE A 4 -22.70 -18.69 25.39
CA PHE A 4 -22.26 -17.51 24.64
C PHE A 4 -22.88 -17.56 23.24
N THR A 5 -23.89 -16.74 23.00
CA THR A 5 -24.41 -16.51 21.64
C THR A 5 -23.48 -15.53 20.94
N VAL A 6 -22.62 -16.03 20.04
CA VAL A 6 -21.80 -15.20 19.16
C VAL A 6 -22.73 -14.57 18.12
N LYS A 7 -23.10 -13.30 18.31
CA LYS A 7 -23.80 -12.53 17.28
C LYS A 7 -22.84 -12.29 16.11
N GLU A 8 -23.07 -12.94 14.98
CA GLU A 8 -22.33 -12.68 13.75
C GLU A 8 -22.55 -11.22 13.30
N LYS A 9 -21.52 -10.39 13.42
CA LYS A 9 -21.56 -9.02 12.92
C LYS A 9 -21.16 -9.03 11.44
N HIS A 10 -22.13 -8.83 10.56
CA HIS A 10 -21.89 -8.64 9.14
C HIS A 10 -21.39 -7.21 8.89
N TYR A 11 -20.08 -7.04 8.68
CA TYR A 11 -19.50 -5.77 8.26
C TYR A 11 -19.46 -5.72 6.72
N ARG A 12 -20.05 -4.66 6.13
CA ARG A 12 -19.80 -4.34 4.71
C ARG A 12 -18.50 -3.54 4.62
N VAL A 13 -17.43 -4.18 4.17
CA VAL A 13 -16.16 -3.51 3.88
C VAL A 13 -16.28 -2.87 2.49
N PHE A 14 -16.36 -1.54 2.46
CA PHE A 14 -16.25 -0.77 1.21
C PHE A 14 -14.78 -0.51 0.91
N ASN A 15 -14.34 -0.89 -0.28
CA ASN A 15 -12.99 -0.62 -0.74
C ASN A 15 -13.03 0.45 -1.83
N GLU A 16 -12.67 1.67 -1.46
CA GLU A 16 -12.68 2.84 -2.35
C GLU A 16 -11.40 2.97 -3.21
N ARG A 17 -10.50 1.99 -3.13
CA ARG A 17 -9.23 2.03 -3.87
C ARG A 17 -9.49 1.98 -5.37
N ARG A 18 -8.83 2.90 -6.09
CA ARG A 18 -8.90 3.00 -7.56
C ARG A 18 -7.84 2.16 -8.28
N GLU A 19 -6.79 1.77 -7.56
CA GLU A 19 -5.57 1.19 -8.13
C GLU A 19 -5.31 -0.21 -7.56
N ARG A 20 -4.82 -1.13 -8.41
CA ARG A 20 -4.41 -2.46 -7.98
C ARG A 20 -3.12 -2.39 -7.16
N ARG A 21 -3.00 -3.27 -6.16
CA ARG A 21 -1.80 -3.47 -5.35
C ARG A 21 -1.20 -4.83 -5.62
N VAL A 22 0.13 -4.88 -5.61
CA VAL A 22 0.91 -6.11 -5.64
C VAL A 22 1.78 -6.17 -4.40
N LYS A 23 1.92 -7.37 -3.83
CA LYS A 23 2.92 -7.68 -2.82
C LYS A 23 4.27 -7.63 -3.51
N ALA A 24 5.12 -6.75 -3.01
CA ALA A 24 6.45 -6.53 -3.54
C ALA A 24 7.39 -6.51 -2.34
N PRO A 25 7.92 -7.66 -1.89
CA PRO A 25 8.84 -7.73 -0.74
C PRO A 25 10.24 -7.24 -1.14
N TYR A 26 10.31 -6.03 -1.68
CA TYR A 26 11.55 -5.40 -2.11
C TYR A 26 12.03 -4.41 -1.07
N LEU A 27 13.34 -4.14 -1.13
CA LEU A 27 13.95 -3.12 -0.30
C LEU A 27 13.64 -1.73 -0.85
N MET A 28 13.34 -0.83 0.07
CA MET A 28 13.20 0.60 -0.19
C MET A 28 14.03 1.39 0.81
N LYS A 29 14.47 2.58 0.40
CA LYS A 29 15.02 3.58 1.31
C LYS A 29 13.99 4.66 1.58
N HIS A 30 13.93 5.15 2.81
CA HIS A 30 13.06 6.26 3.20
C HIS A 30 13.70 7.13 4.27
N ARG A 31 13.23 8.37 4.35
CA ARG A 31 13.50 9.33 5.44
C ARG A 31 12.44 10.44 5.41
N PHE A 32 12.38 11.28 6.44
CA PHE A 32 11.59 12.51 6.38
C PHE A 32 12.05 13.40 5.23
N ALA A 33 11.10 13.98 4.49
CA ALA A 33 11.43 14.92 3.44
C ALA A 33 12.07 16.20 4.05
N GLY A 34 13.16 16.67 3.43
CA GLY A 34 13.91 17.83 3.92
C GLY A 34 14.78 17.57 5.16
N SER A 35 14.84 16.33 5.65
CA SER A 35 15.71 15.96 6.77
C SER A 35 17.12 15.60 6.31
N GLU A 36 18.11 15.95 7.14
CA GLU A 36 19.51 15.51 6.99
C GLU A 36 19.76 14.11 7.57
N GLU A 37 18.73 13.48 8.14
CA GLU A 37 18.83 12.11 8.65
C GLU A 37 19.27 11.11 7.56
N ASP A 38 19.98 10.08 8.04
CA ASP A 38 20.37 8.93 7.23
C ASP A 38 19.16 8.19 6.66
N TRP A 39 19.36 7.67 5.45
CA TRP A 39 18.38 6.81 4.80
C TRP A 39 18.18 5.52 5.59
N ARG A 40 16.92 5.22 5.91
CA ARG A 40 16.54 3.95 6.50
C ARG A 40 16.12 2.97 5.43
N ILE A 41 16.55 1.72 5.57
CA ILE A 41 16.17 0.63 4.67
C ILE A 41 14.99 -0.11 5.30
N SER A 42 14.00 -0.47 4.49
CA SER A 42 12.84 -1.24 4.94
C SER A 42 12.30 -2.12 3.83
N ASN A 43 11.56 -3.15 4.23
CA ASN A 43 10.87 -4.04 3.30
C ASN A 43 9.49 -3.49 2.97
N LEU A 44 9.21 -3.36 1.68
CA LEU A 44 7.87 -3.16 1.19
C LEU A 44 6.99 -4.38 1.50
N LYS A 45 5.73 -4.10 1.80
CA LYS A 45 4.66 -5.10 1.91
C LYS A 45 3.81 -5.12 0.66
N ASP A 46 3.36 -3.96 0.23
CA ASP A 46 2.58 -3.81 -1.00
C ASP A 46 2.91 -2.49 -1.71
N LEU A 47 2.63 -2.48 -3.01
CA LEU A 47 2.93 -1.39 -3.93
C LEU A 47 1.79 -1.24 -4.94
N SER A 48 1.44 0.00 -5.24
CA SER A 48 0.50 0.43 -6.28
C SER A 48 1.09 1.60 -7.07
N PRO A 49 0.52 1.98 -8.22
CA PRO A 49 0.93 3.20 -8.92
C PRO A 49 0.75 4.49 -8.10
N GLY A 50 -0.14 4.49 -7.11
CA GLY A 50 -0.46 5.66 -6.29
C GLY A 50 0.15 5.67 -4.90
N GLY A 51 0.87 4.63 -4.49
CA GLY A 51 1.43 4.55 -3.15
C GLY A 51 1.87 3.15 -2.76
N MET A 52 2.27 3.02 -1.50
CA MET A 52 2.90 1.82 -0.99
C MET A 52 2.63 1.61 0.50
N LYS A 53 2.92 0.39 0.95
CA LYS A 53 2.93 0.01 2.35
C LYS A 53 4.23 -0.68 2.68
N PHE A 54 4.82 -0.34 3.81
CA PHE A 54 6.03 -0.96 4.34
C PHE A 54 5.94 -1.06 5.86
N TRP A 55 6.94 -1.70 6.46
CA TRP A 55 7.12 -1.66 7.91
C TRP A 55 8.52 -1.16 8.25
N THR A 56 8.64 -0.49 9.39
CA THR A 56 9.90 0.09 9.86
C THR A 56 9.87 0.22 11.38
N GLU A 57 11.05 0.41 11.99
CA GLU A 57 11.16 0.66 13.43
C GLU A 57 10.94 2.14 13.80
N LYS A 58 11.00 3.02 12.80
CA LYS A 58 10.77 4.45 13.00
C LYS A 58 9.30 4.79 12.85
N PHE A 59 8.73 5.46 13.84
CA PHE A 59 7.40 6.03 13.71
C PHE A 59 7.42 7.23 12.76
N TYR A 60 6.47 7.25 11.83
CA TYR A 60 6.19 8.40 10.97
C TYR A 60 4.74 8.83 11.19
N PRO A 61 4.49 10.05 11.69
CA PRO A 61 3.13 10.54 11.91
C PRO A 61 2.32 10.60 10.61
N GLU A 62 1.01 10.42 10.70
CA GLU A 62 0.11 10.67 9.58
C GLU A 62 0.20 12.13 9.12
N GLY A 63 0.10 12.36 7.80
CA GLY A 63 0.29 13.67 7.18
C GLY A 63 1.76 14.03 6.93
N SER A 64 2.72 13.35 7.57
CA SER A 64 4.15 13.61 7.35
C SER A 64 4.60 13.26 5.93
N LEU A 65 5.65 13.95 5.47
CA LEU A 65 6.23 13.76 4.14
C LEU A 65 7.50 12.91 4.22
N LEU A 66 7.60 11.94 3.32
CA LEU A 66 8.74 11.03 3.18
C LEU A 66 9.37 11.19 1.81
N GLN A 67 10.70 11.33 1.79
CA GLN A 67 11.47 11.04 0.59
C GLN A 67 11.68 9.53 0.51
N VAL A 68 11.42 8.95 -0.67
CA VAL A 68 11.46 7.50 -0.85
C VAL A 68 12.23 7.14 -2.11
N LEU A 69 13.05 6.11 -1.99
CA LEU A 69 13.79 5.51 -3.10
C LEU A 69 13.43 4.03 -3.15
N LEU A 70 12.80 3.63 -4.24
CA LEU A 70 12.37 2.25 -4.46
C LEU A 70 13.23 1.62 -5.53
N TRP A 71 13.91 0.53 -5.18
CA TRP A 71 14.58 -0.31 -6.18
C TRP A 71 13.61 -1.39 -6.66
N ILE A 72 13.41 -1.49 -7.98
CA ILE A 72 12.55 -2.50 -8.60
C ILE A 72 13.44 -3.48 -9.38
N PRO A 73 13.88 -4.61 -8.75
CA PRO A 73 14.88 -5.49 -9.36
C PRO A 73 14.51 -6.02 -10.76
N PRO A 74 13.26 -6.43 -11.05
CA PRO A 74 12.92 -6.98 -12.38
C PRO A 74 13.09 -6.02 -13.56
N VAL A 75 13.19 -4.71 -13.30
CA VAL A 75 13.37 -3.68 -14.33
C VAL A 75 14.64 -2.85 -14.12
N ASP A 76 15.49 -3.26 -13.17
CA ASP A 76 16.74 -2.60 -12.78
C ASP A 76 16.62 -1.07 -12.68
N CYS A 77 15.52 -0.62 -12.06
CA CYS A 77 15.15 0.80 -12.02
C CYS A 77 15.00 1.27 -10.58
N GLN A 78 15.53 2.46 -10.31
CA GLN A 78 15.31 3.18 -9.07
C GLN A 78 14.26 4.27 -9.25
N VAL A 79 13.11 4.09 -8.62
CA VAL A 79 12.04 5.08 -8.59
C VAL A 79 12.25 6.03 -7.41
N LYS A 80 12.21 7.34 -7.68
CA LYS A 80 12.25 8.38 -6.64
C LYS A 80 10.87 9.01 -6.51
N ALA A 81 10.41 9.16 -5.27
CA ALA A 81 9.13 9.81 -5.02
C ALA A 81 9.12 10.60 -3.71
N LEU A 82 8.19 11.55 -3.61
CA LEU A 82 7.75 12.18 -2.38
C LEU A 82 6.42 11.55 -1.98
N GLY A 83 6.36 10.93 -0.80
CA GLY A 83 5.17 10.28 -0.27
C GLY A 83 4.60 11.01 0.93
N ARG A 84 3.28 11.06 1.07
CA ARG A 84 2.61 11.47 2.30
C ARG A 84 2.14 10.24 3.08
N VAL A 85 2.47 10.17 4.36
CA VAL A 85 1.94 9.12 5.24
C VAL A 85 0.44 9.30 5.37
N VAL A 86 -0.33 8.33 4.91
CA VAL A 86 -1.80 8.32 5.03
C VAL A 86 -2.29 7.46 6.18
N ARG A 87 -1.43 6.55 6.67
CA ARG A 87 -1.74 5.70 7.81
C ARG A 87 -0.48 5.20 8.50
N ALA A 88 -0.44 5.26 9.82
CA ALA A 88 0.62 4.65 10.63
C ALA A 88 0.00 3.77 11.73
N VAL A 89 0.35 2.49 11.76
CA VAL A 89 -0.21 1.52 12.74
C VAL A 89 0.91 0.80 13.45
N GLN A 90 0.92 0.82 14.78
CA GLN A 90 1.85 0.01 15.56
C GLN A 90 1.54 -1.48 15.40
N GLY A 91 2.56 -2.28 15.14
CA GLY A 91 2.47 -3.73 15.06
C GLY A 91 2.29 -4.38 16.43
N LYS A 92 2.26 -5.72 16.45
CA LYS A 92 2.21 -6.49 17.71
C LYS A 92 3.47 -6.31 18.56
N SER A 93 4.62 -6.15 17.91
CA SER A 93 5.85 -5.72 18.57
C SER A 93 5.81 -4.21 18.74
N ARG A 94 6.24 -3.71 19.90
CA ARG A 94 6.27 -2.26 20.20
C ARG A 94 7.16 -1.48 19.25
N ASP A 95 8.15 -2.15 18.65
CA ASP A 95 9.19 -1.52 17.84
C ASP A 95 8.92 -1.63 16.33
N ILE A 96 7.74 -2.10 15.90
CA ILE A 96 7.42 -2.20 14.46
C ILE A 96 6.21 -1.33 14.15
N TYR A 97 6.34 -0.47 13.15
CA TYR A 97 5.26 0.36 12.62
C TYR A 97 4.96 -0.02 11.17
N TYR A 98 3.68 -0.19 10.86
CA TYR A 98 3.18 -0.35 9.50
C TYR A 98 2.78 1.01 8.95
N ILE A 99 3.49 1.44 7.90
CA ILE A 99 3.33 2.74 7.28
C ILE A 99 2.69 2.55 5.91
N SER A 100 1.60 3.27 5.65
CA SER A 100 1.01 3.41 4.32
C SER A 100 1.26 4.84 3.85
N ALA A 101 1.84 4.99 2.67
CA ALA A 101 2.14 6.28 2.07
C ALA A 101 1.54 6.39 0.67
N ALA A 102 0.96 7.55 0.35
CA ALA A 102 0.51 7.89 -0.99
C ALA A 102 1.58 8.74 -1.69
N PHE A 103 1.89 8.45 -2.95
CA PHE A 103 2.82 9.26 -3.73
C PHE A 103 2.17 10.61 -4.07
N LEU A 104 2.81 11.70 -3.66
CA LEU A 104 2.43 13.06 -4.03
C LEU A 104 3.15 13.48 -5.30
N GLU A 105 4.46 13.25 -5.34
CA GLU A 105 5.30 13.59 -6.48
C GLU A 105 6.10 12.35 -6.91
N ILE A 106 6.03 12.05 -8.19
CA ILE A 106 6.79 11.00 -8.85
C ILE A 106 6.99 11.44 -10.29
N SER A 107 8.17 11.19 -10.86
CA SER A 107 8.39 11.54 -12.26
C SER A 107 7.45 10.75 -13.16
N ARG A 108 7.05 11.32 -14.30
CA ARG A 108 6.16 10.63 -15.24
C ARG A 108 6.76 9.30 -15.72
N GLY A 109 8.07 9.29 -16.00
CA GLY A 109 8.80 8.08 -16.40
C GLY A 109 8.75 6.99 -15.31
N ASP A 110 9.07 7.34 -14.06
CA ASP A 110 9.00 6.40 -12.94
C ASP A 110 7.59 5.88 -12.70
N GLN A 111 6.58 6.75 -12.85
CA GLN A 111 5.18 6.37 -12.71
C GLN A 111 4.76 5.37 -13.80
N GLU A 112 5.19 5.58 -15.04
CA GLU A 112 4.95 4.65 -16.16
C GLU A 112 5.66 3.31 -15.93
N VAL A 113 6.91 3.32 -15.45
CA VAL A 113 7.64 2.12 -15.06
C VAL A 113 6.88 1.34 -13.97
N LEU A 114 6.43 2.01 -12.91
CA LEU A 114 5.63 1.39 -11.86
C LEU A 114 4.32 0.79 -12.39
N LYS A 115 3.57 1.55 -13.19
CA LYS A 115 2.30 1.07 -13.77
C LYS A 115 2.52 -0.19 -14.61
N ASN A 116 3.53 -0.17 -15.48
CA ASN A 116 3.85 -1.29 -16.35
C ASN A 116 4.33 -2.50 -15.53
N PHE A 117 5.17 -2.28 -14.53
CA PHE A 117 5.64 -3.33 -13.63
C PHE A 117 4.48 -4.02 -12.89
N ILE A 118 3.60 -3.23 -12.28
CA ILE A 118 2.45 -3.73 -11.53
C ILE A 118 1.46 -4.45 -12.45
N HIS A 119 1.23 -3.91 -13.64
CA HIS A 119 0.39 -4.56 -14.65
C HIS A 119 0.94 -5.94 -15.03
N LYS A 120 2.23 -6.02 -15.40
CA LYS A 120 2.92 -7.28 -15.72
C LYS A 120 2.88 -8.29 -14.58
N LEU A 121 3.16 -7.86 -13.35
CA LEU A 121 3.07 -8.75 -12.18
C LEU A 121 1.64 -9.29 -11.99
N SER A 122 0.62 -8.47 -12.24
CA SER A 122 -0.77 -8.88 -12.06
C SER A 122 -1.25 -9.92 -13.08
N THR A 123 -0.55 -10.06 -14.21
CA THR A 123 -0.87 -11.02 -15.27
C THR A 123 -0.14 -12.36 -15.15
N LEU A 124 0.90 -12.46 -14.29
CA LEU A 124 1.64 -13.71 -14.10
C LEU A 124 0.77 -14.81 -13.46
N GLN A 125 0.93 -16.06 -13.91
CA GLN A 125 0.33 -17.23 -13.25
C GLN A 125 0.85 -17.31 -11.80
N GLY A 126 -0.05 -17.40 -10.81
CA GLY A 126 0.32 -17.31 -9.39
C GLY A 126 0.23 -15.90 -8.78
N ALA A 127 -0.04 -14.87 -9.58
CA ALA A 127 -0.27 -13.51 -9.10
C ALA A 127 -1.43 -13.40 -8.09
N LYS A 128 -2.32 -14.41 -7.96
CA LYS A 128 -3.34 -14.46 -6.91
C LYS A 128 -2.77 -14.36 -5.49
N ALA A 129 -1.56 -14.86 -5.25
CA ALA A 129 -0.89 -14.77 -3.95
C ALA A 129 -0.24 -13.40 -3.71
N LEU A 130 0.08 -12.70 -4.81
CA LEU A 130 0.75 -11.40 -4.85
C LEU A 130 -0.24 -10.24 -4.94
N VAL A 131 -1.44 -10.44 -5.50
CA VAL A 131 -2.50 -9.44 -5.57
C VAL A 131 -3.45 -9.71 -4.42
N ASP A 132 -3.60 -8.76 -3.51
CA ASP A 132 -4.62 -8.86 -2.47
C ASP A 132 -6.02 -8.74 -3.10
N ARG A 133 -6.64 -9.89 -3.43
CA ARG A 133 -7.96 -9.94 -4.06
C ARG A 133 -9.10 -9.66 -3.09
N SER A 134 -8.86 -9.66 -1.77
CA SER A 134 -9.83 -9.11 -0.81
C SER A 134 -10.02 -7.60 -1.02
N GLU A 135 -9.16 -6.98 -1.84
CA GLU A 135 -9.20 -5.58 -2.24
C GLU A 135 -9.58 -5.33 -3.72
N VAL A 136 -10.18 -6.28 -4.44
CA VAL A 136 -10.76 -6.02 -5.79
C VAL A 136 -12.28 -6.05 -5.69
N ALA A 137 -12.90 -4.87 -5.59
CA ALA A 137 -14.35 -4.72 -5.53
C ALA A 137 -14.94 -4.65 -6.96
N GLU A 138 -15.91 -5.51 -7.25
CA GLU A 138 -16.81 -5.31 -8.38
C GLU A 138 -17.75 -4.14 -8.07
N ARG A 139 -17.80 -3.17 -8.99
CA ARG A 139 -18.74 -2.06 -8.94
C ARG A 139 -20.14 -2.57 -9.27
N ARG A 140 -20.97 -2.84 -8.26
CA ARG A 140 -22.43 -2.96 -8.46
C ARG A 140 -23.04 -1.58 -8.30
N LEU A 141 -23.67 -1.09 -9.38
CA LEU A 141 -24.49 0.12 -9.32
C LEU A 141 -25.60 -0.09 -8.28
N PRO A 142 -26.00 0.96 -7.53
CA PRO A 142 -27.09 0.85 -6.59
C PRO A 142 -28.35 0.41 -7.34
N VAL A 143 -28.97 -0.69 -6.89
CA VAL A 143 -30.33 -1.02 -7.29
C VAL A 143 -31.20 0.10 -6.76
N MET A 144 -31.67 0.96 -7.66
CA MET A 144 -32.64 1.99 -7.28
C MET A 144 -33.91 1.27 -6.83
N SER A 145 -34.15 1.27 -5.52
CA SER A 145 -35.44 0.90 -4.96
C SER A 145 -36.45 1.95 -5.41
N THR A 146 -37.19 1.66 -6.47
CA THR A 146 -38.45 2.34 -6.77
C THR A 146 -39.45 1.89 -5.71
N ALA A 147 -39.62 2.69 -4.67
CA ALA A 147 -40.77 2.55 -3.79
C ALA A 147 -42.01 3.03 -4.55
N GLN A 148 -42.98 2.12 -4.71
CA GLN A 148 -44.36 2.40 -5.12
C GLN A 148 -45.20 2.75 -3.89
#